data_AF-A0A069DJ93-F1
#
_entry.id   AF-A0A069DJ93-F1
#
_cell.length_a   1.000
_cell.length_b   1.000
_cell.length_c   1.000
_cell.angle_alpha   90.00
_cell.angle_beta   90.00
_cell.angle_gamma   90.00
#
_symmetry.space_group_name_H-M   'P 1'
#
loop_
_entity.id
_entity.type
_entity.pdbx_description
1 polymer ?
#
loop_
_entity_poly.entity_id
_entity_poly.type
_entity_poly.pdbx_seq_one_letter_code
_entity_poly.pdbx_strand_id
1 'polypeptide(L)'
;MIKVFGYSVVSILLIMSLIGCNGRTTDGAGELLLTNEIDSNLDKVNRIEIIYSDGNEIKIEDPKDIERIANFLRSIKLNPVKESNVGYLYRLKIIENDNKIELNNTVKIDNKYYSPIGDEITELNRFIINKGREKYPDLLSGIDI
;
A
#
# COMPACT_ATOMS: atom_id res chain seq x y z
N MET A 1 -20.36 -25.19 62.22
CA MET A 1 -20.42 -23.72 62.35
C MET A 1 -19.10 -23.22 62.92
N ILE A 2 -18.15 -22.85 62.05
CA ILE A 2 -16.96 -22.05 62.39
C ILE A 2 -16.72 -21.14 61.16
N LYS A 3 -16.88 -19.83 61.36
CA LYS A 3 -16.49 -18.79 60.40
C LYS A 3 -15.08 -18.33 60.77
N VAL A 4 -14.18 -18.29 59.79
CA VAL A 4 -12.95 -17.49 59.89
C VAL A 4 -12.83 -16.70 58.59
N PHE A 5 -12.94 -15.39 58.70
CA PHE A 5 -12.63 -14.38 57.69
C PHE A 5 -11.15 -13.99 57.87
N GLY A 6 -10.39 -13.77 56.78
CA GLY A 6 -9.02 -13.25 56.91
C GLY A 6 -8.21 -13.16 55.60
N TYR A 7 -8.48 -12.10 54.85
CA TYR A 7 -7.68 -11.33 53.87
C TYR A 7 -6.30 -11.78 53.32
N SER A 8 -6.10 -11.37 52.06
CA SER A 8 -4.83 -10.88 51.46
C SER A 8 -3.78 -11.97 51.13
N VAL A 9 -3.15 -12.06 49.95
CA VAL A 9 -2.65 -11.04 49.01
C VAL A 9 -2.58 -11.66 47.60
N VAL A 10 -2.96 -10.83 46.63
CA VAL A 10 -2.54 -10.77 45.22
C VAL A 10 -1.21 -11.48 44.88
N SER A 11 -1.21 -12.24 43.78
CA SER A 11 -0.08 -12.23 42.82
C SER A 11 -0.54 -12.76 41.47
N ILE A 12 -1.10 -11.83 40.70
CA ILE A 12 -1.24 -11.90 39.24
C ILE A 12 0.19 -11.90 38.68
N LEU A 13 0.65 -13.03 38.15
CA LEU A 13 1.85 -13.07 37.31
C LEU A 13 1.43 -12.99 35.85
N LEU A 14 1.07 -11.75 35.48
CA LEU A 14 0.94 -11.30 34.10
C LEU A 14 2.36 -11.21 33.52
N ILE A 15 2.82 -12.25 32.84
CA ILE A 15 4.10 -12.20 32.12
C ILE A 15 3.85 -11.40 30.85
N MET A 16 3.96 -10.07 30.97
CA MET A 16 4.20 -9.18 29.84
C MET A 16 5.60 -9.49 29.31
N SER A 17 5.67 -10.31 28.28
CA SER A 17 6.85 -10.40 27.42
C SER A 17 6.94 -9.12 26.59
N LEU A 18 7.40 -8.03 27.22
CA LEU A 18 8.00 -6.92 26.49
C LEU A 18 9.31 -7.44 25.93
N ILE A 19 9.24 -8.15 24.79
CA ILE A 19 10.36 -8.22 23.87
C ILE A 19 10.54 -6.78 23.42
N GLY A 20 11.46 -6.09 24.10
CA GLY A 20 11.93 -4.78 23.71
C GLY A 20 12.38 -4.89 22.27
N CYS A 21 11.63 -4.23 21.37
CA CYS A 21 12.14 -3.88 20.06
C CYS A 21 13.42 -3.09 20.30
N ASN A 22 14.53 -3.78 20.05
CA ASN A 22 15.87 -3.23 20.07
C ASN A 22 15.87 -1.95 19.24
N GLY A 23 16.34 -0.85 19.83
CA GLY A 23 16.36 0.46 19.20
C GLY A 23 17.03 0.41 17.84
N ARG A 24 16.24 0.55 16.79
CA ARG A 24 16.73 1.06 15.50
C ARG A 24 16.49 2.57 15.51
N THR A 25 17.47 3.30 16.02
CA THR A 25 17.71 4.67 15.55
C THR A 25 18.26 4.55 14.14
N THR A 26 17.39 4.64 13.14
CA THR A 26 17.80 4.95 11.76
C THR A 26 17.51 6.42 11.52
N ASP A 27 18.43 7.26 11.98
CA ASP A 27 18.64 8.57 11.38
C ASP A 27 19.14 8.31 9.95
N GLY A 28 18.27 8.58 8.99
CA GLY A 28 18.42 8.23 7.57
C GLY A 28 17.19 7.48 7.10
N ALA A 29 16.15 8.21 6.67
CA ALA A 29 15.02 7.61 5.98
C ALA A 29 15.53 7.05 4.65
N GLY A 30 16.00 5.80 4.67
CA GLY A 30 16.46 5.09 3.48
C GLY A 30 15.30 4.83 2.54
N GLU A 31 15.61 4.80 1.24
CA GLU A 31 14.65 4.42 0.20
C GLU A 31 14.10 3.01 0.50
N LEU A 32 12.77 2.87 0.53
CA LEU A 32 12.08 1.61 0.77
C LEU A 32 11.51 1.08 -0.54
N LEU A 33 11.52 -0.22 -0.77
CA LEU A 33 10.81 -0.81 -1.91
C LEU A 33 9.32 -0.95 -1.58
N LEU A 34 8.46 -0.62 -2.54
CA LEU A 34 7.00 -0.73 -2.38
C LEU A 34 6.57 -2.14 -1.94
N THR A 35 7.16 -3.18 -2.54
CA THR A 35 6.88 -4.59 -2.24
C THR A 35 7.11 -4.96 -0.77
N ASN A 36 8.08 -4.32 -0.12
CA ASN A 36 8.34 -4.54 1.31
C ASN A 36 7.23 -3.92 2.18
N GLU A 37 6.66 -2.80 1.76
CA GLU A 37 5.61 -2.11 2.51
C GLU A 37 4.23 -2.76 2.35
N ILE A 38 3.98 -3.45 1.23
CA ILE A 38 2.72 -4.19 0.99
C ILE A 38 2.80 -5.69 1.33
N ASP A 39 3.93 -6.15 1.84
CA ASP A 39 4.20 -7.57 2.15
C ASP A 39 3.82 -8.52 1.00
N SER A 40 4.16 -8.13 -0.23
CA SER A 40 3.87 -8.91 -1.43
C SER A 40 4.93 -8.69 -2.51
N ASN A 41 5.29 -9.77 -3.20
CA ASN A 41 6.19 -9.74 -4.35
C ASN A 41 5.44 -9.61 -5.70
N LEU A 42 4.10 -9.63 -5.67
CA LEU A 42 3.21 -9.48 -6.82
C LEU A 42 3.34 -10.60 -7.87
N ASP A 43 3.80 -11.78 -7.50
CA ASP A 43 4.01 -12.90 -8.44
C ASP A 43 2.72 -13.63 -8.82
N LYS A 44 1.64 -13.45 -8.05
CA LYS A 44 0.39 -14.20 -8.24
C LYS A 44 -0.82 -13.28 -8.45
N VAL A 45 -0.60 -12.13 -9.08
CA VAL A 45 -1.68 -11.20 -9.38
C VAL A 45 -2.62 -11.78 -10.44
N ASN A 46 -3.90 -11.93 -10.09
CA ASN A 46 -4.94 -12.47 -10.97
C ASN A 46 -5.68 -11.37 -11.73
N ARG A 47 -5.86 -10.20 -11.09
CA ARG A 47 -6.60 -9.06 -11.64
C ARG A 47 -6.15 -7.77 -10.96
N ILE A 48 -6.22 -6.67 -11.71
CA ILE A 48 -6.05 -5.32 -11.16
C ILE A 48 -7.31 -4.51 -11.50
N GLU A 49 -7.96 -3.96 -10.49
CA GLU A 49 -9.05 -3.00 -10.69
C GLU A 49 -8.50 -1.58 -10.49
N ILE A 50 -8.78 -0.70 -11.44
CA ILE A 50 -8.30 0.68 -11.43
C ILE A 50 -9.52 1.58 -11.32
N ILE A 51 -9.55 2.38 -10.25
CA ILE A 51 -10.61 3.36 -9.99
C ILE A 51 -9.98 4.74 -10.09
N TYR A 52 -10.37 5.49 -11.12
CA TYR A 52 -9.89 6.85 -11.36
C TYR A 52 -10.59 7.85 -10.43
N SER A 53 -9.97 8.99 -10.19
CA SER A 53 -10.51 10.03 -9.30
C SER A 53 -11.77 10.70 -9.84
N ASP A 54 -12.04 10.61 -11.14
CA ASP A 54 -13.29 11.03 -11.77
C ASP A 54 -14.42 9.99 -11.66
N GLY A 55 -14.17 8.86 -10.97
CA GLY A 55 -15.15 7.81 -10.70
C GLY A 55 -15.20 6.71 -11.76
N ASN A 56 -14.49 6.84 -12.88
CA ASN A 56 -14.41 5.79 -13.88
C ASN A 56 -13.65 4.57 -13.33
N GLU A 57 -14.05 3.37 -13.77
CA GLU A 57 -13.41 2.11 -13.38
C GLU A 57 -13.10 1.24 -14.60
N ILE A 58 -11.91 0.62 -14.58
CA ILE A 58 -11.53 -0.46 -15.48
C ILE A 58 -10.99 -1.66 -14.70
N LYS A 59 -11.07 -2.83 -15.33
CA LYS A 59 -10.48 -4.08 -14.84
C LYS A 59 -9.46 -4.56 -15.84
N ILE A 60 -8.26 -4.84 -15.36
CA ILE A 60 -7.16 -5.40 -16.13
C ILE A 60 -7.06 -6.89 -15.79
N GLU A 61 -7.38 -7.72 -16.78
CA GLU A 61 -7.34 -9.18 -16.72
C GLU A 61 -6.37 -9.77 -17.76
N ASP A 62 -5.84 -8.94 -18.68
CA ASP A 62 -4.82 -9.36 -19.63
C ASP A 62 -3.50 -9.66 -18.90
N PRO A 63 -2.92 -10.87 -19.03
CA PRO A 63 -1.72 -11.23 -18.29
C PRO A 63 -0.49 -10.37 -18.60
N LYS A 64 -0.37 -9.82 -19.82
CA LYS A 64 0.78 -8.96 -20.17
C LYS A 64 0.67 -7.60 -19.50
N ASP A 65 -0.54 -7.03 -19.49
CA ASP A 65 -0.79 -5.78 -18.78
C ASP A 65 -0.63 -5.94 -17.26
N ILE A 66 -1.09 -7.05 -16.69
CA ILE A 66 -0.89 -7.38 -15.26
C ILE A 66 0.60 -7.45 -14.94
N GLU A 67 1.36 -8.26 -15.68
CA GLU A 67 2.80 -8.43 -15.45
C GLU A 67 3.56 -7.11 -15.63
N ARG A 68 3.15 -6.28 -16.59
CA ARG A 68 3.74 -4.95 -16.79
C ARG A 68 3.49 -4.04 -15.59
N ILE A 69 2.26 -3.98 -15.07
CA ILE A 69 1.94 -3.20 -13.87
C ILE A 69 2.71 -3.75 -12.66
N ALA A 70 2.75 -5.07 -12.46
CA ALA A 70 3.50 -5.69 -11.38
C ALA A 70 4.99 -5.34 -11.43
N ASN A 71 5.60 -5.32 -12.61
CA ASN A 71 7.01 -4.94 -12.78
C ASN A 71 7.29 -3.47 -12.43
N PHE A 72 6.39 -2.55 -12.79
CA PHE A 72 6.50 -1.17 -12.31
C PHE A 72 6.40 -1.10 -10.79
N LEU A 73 5.41 -1.76 -10.19
CA LEU A 73 5.21 -1.77 -8.74
C LEU A 73 6.40 -2.37 -7.97
N ARG A 74 7.01 -3.45 -8.47
CA ARG A 74 8.22 -4.06 -7.88
C ARG A 74 9.42 -3.12 -7.85
N SER A 75 9.47 -2.17 -8.79
CA SER A 75 10.59 -1.26 -8.97
C SER A 75 10.38 0.09 -8.25
N ILE A 76 9.16 0.40 -7.83
CA ILE A 76 8.85 1.65 -7.14
C ILE A 76 9.56 1.69 -5.79
N LYS A 77 10.33 2.76 -5.60
CA LYS A 77 10.92 3.15 -4.34
C LYS A 77 10.06 4.20 -3.65
N LEU A 78 10.11 4.20 -2.32
CA LEU A 78 9.30 5.03 -1.44
C LEU A 78 10.21 5.78 -0.48
N ASN A 79 9.90 7.07 -0.28
CA ASN A 79 10.43 7.88 0.80
C ASN A 79 9.34 8.14 1.84
N PRO A 80 9.58 7.83 3.13
CA PRO A 80 8.64 8.19 4.20
C PRO A 80 8.44 9.71 4.28
N VAL A 81 7.18 10.14 4.39
CA VAL A 81 6.82 11.56 4.58
C VAL A 81 5.86 11.72 5.76
N LYS A 82 5.80 12.91 6.36
CA LYS A 82 4.94 13.17 7.52
C LYS A 82 3.46 13.29 7.16
N GLU A 83 3.19 13.83 5.98
CA GLU A 83 1.85 14.09 5.47
C GLU A 83 1.84 13.95 3.96
N SER A 84 0.67 13.65 3.40
CA SER A 84 0.47 13.76 1.96
C SER A 84 -0.05 15.15 1.61
N ASN A 85 0.56 15.77 0.60
CA ASN A 85 0.14 17.06 0.06
C ASN A 85 -0.50 16.96 -1.34
N VAL A 86 -0.74 15.74 -1.86
CA VAL A 86 -1.19 15.53 -3.24
C VAL A 86 -2.47 14.69 -3.30
N GLY A 87 -3.45 15.18 -4.07
CA GLY A 87 -4.64 14.42 -4.43
C GLY A 87 -4.30 13.15 -5.21
N TYR A 88 -5.22 12.19 -5.22
CA TYR A 88 -5.01 10.93 -5.94
C TYR A 88 -5.56 11.00 -7.37
N LEU A 89 -4.86 10.40 -8.34
CA LEU A 89 -5.33 10.28 -9.73
C LEU A 89 -6.14 9.01 -9.94
N TYR A 90 -5.72 7.95 -9.27
CA TYR A 90 -6.36 6.65 -9.31
C TYR A 90 -6.01 5.85 -8.05
N ARG A 91 -6.77 4.77 -7.86
CA ARG A 91 -6.55 3.74 -6.88
C ARG A 91 -6.45 2.40 -7.59
N LEU A 92 -5.45 1.60 -7.22
CA LEU A 92 -5.27 0.23 -7.67
C LEU A 92 -5.79 -0.72 -6.58
N LYS A 93 -6.64 -1.66 -6.98
CA LYS A 93 -6.98 -2.84 -6.18
C LYS A 93 -6.35 -4.03 -6.87
N ILE A 94 -5.28 -4.54 -6.28
CA ILE A 94 -4.55 -5.69 -6.78
C ILE A 94 -5.12 -6.92 -6.09
N ILE A 95 -5.61 -7.86 -6.88
CA ILE A 95 -6.16 -9.12 -6.40
C ILE A 95 -5.11 -10.19 -6.63
N GLU A 96 -4.53 -10.69 -5.54
CA GLU A 96 -3.47 -11.71 -5.53
C GLU A 96 -3.95 -12.94 -4.77
N ASN A 97 -4.34 -13.99 -5.50
CA ASN A 97 -5.11 -15.11 -4.98
C ASN A 97 -6.35 -14.62 -4.20
N ASP A 98 -6.43 -14.93 -2.90
CA ASP A 98 -7.51 -14.49 -2.01
C ASP A 98 -7.20 -13.17 -1.30
N ASN A 99 -6.01 -12.59 -1.50
CA ASN A 99 -5.58 -11.34 -0.89
C ASN A 99 -5.92 -10.15 -1.77
N LYS A 100 -6.29 -9.05 -1.12
CA LYS A 100 -6.53 -7.76 -1.76
C LYS A 100 -5.57 -6.72 -1.22
N ILE A 101 -4.78 -6.14 -2.11
CA ILE A 101 -3.87 -5.03 -1.81
C ILE A 101 -4.47 -3.78 -2.44
N GLU A 102 -4.60 -2.71 -1.67
CA GLU A 102 -5.13 -1.43 -2.14
C GLU A 102 -4.04 -0.37 -2.10
N LEU A 103 -3.72 0.19 -3.27
CA LEU A 103 -2.70 1.22 -3.44
C LEU A 103 -3.36 2.48 -3.98
N ASN A 104 -2.99 3.61 -3.39
CA ASN A 104 -3.33 4.92 -3.90
C ASN A 104 -2.01 5.53 -4.42
N ASN A 105 -2.03 6.27 -5.54
CA ASN A 105 -0.82 7.00 -5.99
C ASN A 105 -0.30 7.97 -4.91
N THR A 106 -1.20 8.44 -4.04
CA THR A 106 -0.90 9.04 -2.75
C THR A 106 -0.63 7.92 -1.73
N VAL A 107 0.57 7.36 -1.75
CA VAL A 107 0.88 6.07 -1.10
C VAL A 107 0.72 6.17 0.42
N LYS A 108 -0.50 5.92 0.90
CA LYS A 108 -0.80 5.67 2.30
C LYS A 108 -0.90 4.16 2.48
N ILE A 109 0.10 3.57 3.12
CA ILE A 109 0.17 2.13 3.41
C ILE A 109 0.22 1.98 4.93
N ASP A 110 -0.63 1.15 5.52
CA ASP A 110 -0.69 0.91 6.97
C ASP A 110 -0.67 2.18 7.83
N ASN A 111 -1.45 3.18 7.40
CA ASN A 111 -1.57 4.49 8.05
C ASN A 111 -0.29 5.35 8.07
N LYS A 112 0.75 4.97 7.33
CA LYS A 112 1.97 5.74 7.08
C LYS A 112 1.91 6.38 5.69
N TYR A 113 2.54 7.54 5.54
CA TYR A 113 2.58 8.26 4.27
C TYR A 113 3.94 8.09 3.60
N TYR A 114 3.90 7.86 2.29
CA TYR A 114 5.08 7.71 1.46
C TYR A 114 4.94 8.59 0.22
N SER A 115 6.08 9.10 -0.25
CA SER A 115 6.22 9.66 -1.58
C SER A 115 6.94 8.64 -2.46
N PRO A 116 6.33 8.16 -3.56
CA PRO A 116 7.06 7.38 -4.54
C PRO A 116 8.16 8.25 -5.17
N ILE A 117 9.31 7.63 -5.46
CA ILE A 117 10.46 8.25 -6.10
C ILE A 117 10.93 7.39 -7.28
N GLY A 118 11.57 8.02 -8.27
CA GLY A 118 12.04 7.37 -9.49
C GLY A 118 11.13 7.61 -10.69
N ASP A 119 11.57 7.14 -11.86
CA ASP A 119 10.83 7.30 -13.11
C ASP A 119 9.71 6.25 -13.26
N GLU A 120 9.81 5.16 -12.52
CA GLU A 120 8.89 4.01 -12.57
C GLU A 120 7.47 4.41 -12.17
N ILE A 121 7.30 5.34 -11.22
CA ILE A 121 5.98 5.86 -10.88
C ILE A 121 5.39 6.71 -12.02
N THR A 122 6.23 7.46 -12.73
CA THR A 122 5.82 8.25 -13.89
C THR A 122 5.38 7.33 -15.03
N GLU A 123 6.14 6.27 -15.30
CA GLU A 123 5.80 5.26 -16.29
C GLU A 123 4.52 4.50 -15.94
N LEU A 124 4.36 4.10 -14.68
CA LEU A 124 3.14 3.49 -14.18
C LEU A 124 1.94 4.42 -14.39
N ASN A 125 2.06 5.69 -13.98
CA ASN A 125 0.99 6.68 -14.13
C ASN A 125 0.58 6.82 -15.60
N ARG A 126 1.54 6.97 -16.50
CA ARG A 126 1.28 7.08 -17.94
C ARG A 126 0.57 5.84 -18.48
N PHE A 127 1.05 4.65 -18.10
CA PHE A 127 0.46 3.39 -18.54
C PHE A 127 -1.00 3.25 -18.06
N ILE A 128 -1.24 3.50 -16.77
CA ILE A 128 -2.56 3.39 -16.14
C ILE A 128 -3.55 4.39 -16.73
N ILE A 129 -3.13 5.64 -16.97
CA ILE A 129 -3.99 6.67 -17.56
C ILE A 129 -4.31 6.32 -19.02
N ASN A 130 -3.31 5.87 -19.81
CA ASN A 130 -3.54 5.44 -21.19
C ASN A 130 -4.53 4.27 -21.28
N LYS A 131 -4.40 3.26 -20.41
CA LYS A 131 -5.37 2.15 -20.34
C LYS A 131 -6.78 2.61 -20.03
N GLY A 132 -6.92 3.63 -19.20
CA GLY A 132 -8.21 4.24 -18.92
C GLY A 132 -8.75 5.00 -20.14
N ARG A 133 -7.90 5.78 -20.81
CA ARG A 133 -8.26 6.56 -22.01
C ARG A 133 -8.61 5.72 -23.23
N GLU A 134 -8.08 4.51 -23.34
CA GLU A 134 -8.52 3.52 -24.33
C GLU A 134 -10.03 3.23 -24.22
N LYS A 135 -10.59 3.25 -22.99
CA LYS A 135 -12.01 3.00 -22.74
C LYS A 135 -12.83 4.29 -22.56
N TYR A 136 -12.25 5.30 -21.93
CA TYR A 136 -12.89 6.58 -21.61
C TYR A 136 -12.01 7.73 -22.15
N PRO A 137 -12.19 8.16 -23.41
CA PRO A 137 -11.28 9.14 -24.04
C PRO A 137 -11.13 10.45 -23.27
N ASP A 138 -12.18 10.91 -22.59
CA ASP A 138 -12.19 12.14 -21.79
C ASP A 138 -11.70 11.96 -20.34
N LEU A 139 -11.16 10.78 -20.01
CA LEU A 139 -10.66 10.47 -18.68
C LEU A 139 -9.59 11.47 -18.25
N LEU A 140 -9.83 12.12 -17.10
CA LEU A 140 -8.93 13.12 -16.53
C LEU A 140 -8.51 14.18 -17.58
N SER A 141 -9.48 14.76 -18.31
CA SER A 141 -9.28 15.67 -19.45
C SER A 141 -8.47 16.94 -19.18
N GLY A 142 -8.12 17.25 -17.93
CA GLY A 142 -7.23 18.33 -17.53
C GLY A 142 -5.80 17.92 -17.17
N ILE A 143 -5.43 16.65 -17.40
CA ILE A 143 -4.12 16.10 -17.01
C ILE A 143 -3.35 15.67 -18.27
N ASP A 144 -2.19 16.26 -18.49
CA ASP A 144 -1.23 15.82 -19.50
C ASP A 144 -0.32 14.71 -18.94
N ILE A 145 0.05 13.74 -19.78
CA ILE A 145 0.81 12.52 -19.44
C ILE A 145 2.11 12.36 -20.23
#